data_AF-A0A0X3BMP6-F1
#
_entry.id   AF-A0A0X3BMP6-F1
#
_cell.length_a   1.000
_cell.length_b   1.000
_cell.length_c   1.000
_cell.angle_alpha   90.00
_cell.angle_beta   90.00
_cell.angle_gamma   90.00
#
_symmetry.space_group_name_H-M   'P 1'
#
loop_
_entity.id
_entity.type
_entity.pdbx_description
1 polymer ?
#
loop_
_entity_poly.entity_id
_entity_poly.type
_entity_poly.pdbx_seq_one_letter_code
_entity_poly.pdbx_strand_id
1 'polypeptide(L)'
;MAKYSETIDLYSDDGKLLKSGVSLDRISPLVNPATSKIIDLTKRTINVNLGGIQDALKSGKLGQGKIKGRELDLPIMENKDAIVAKIKEMIQVEEGDDTEILEFNGGKLQLVQVPAKRLINAATYDAAITAVASATTYAIVDQFNVDAFNASTVKAACWGGYPHTQDMKGSLVTSILNIPQNNEGLGYALRNIPVNHVVMMTNRNALQGAALSSTLETAGIFEMGSAIGPFERATLLAYAYQGLNANNMVYDLVKANGQTGTVGTVVQSLVERAIEDKVITPGKKADTSSSTTRRTPCSGTPTLLRDPWQPPSSTVVPDGSPRQSPRRSCTSTTCLSTRPVSRAATTAVSWVPLSGFRSSATRSTVAAAPVSSTATTS
;
A
#
# COMPACT_ATOMS: atom_id res chain seq x y z
N MET A 1 -20.07 23.50 3.52
CA MET A 1 -20.74 22.86 4.67
C MET A 1 -20.13 21.49 4.87
N ALA A 2 -19.97 21.02 6.11
CA ALA A 2 -19.47 19.67 6.35
C ALA A 2 -20.47 18.65 5.80
N LYS A 3 -19.96 17.65 5.07
CA LYS A 3 -20.79 16.61 4.44
C LYS A 3 -21.42 15.66 5.46
N TYR A 4 -20.80 15.54 6.62
CA TYR A 4 -21.16 14.65 7.71
C TYR A 4 -21.26 15.46 9.01
N SER A 5 -22.19 15.09 9.90
CA SER A 5 -22.38 15.75 11.20
C SER A 5 -21.39 15.28 12.26
N GLU A 6 -20.73 14.15 12.01
CA GLU A 6 -19.80 13.50 12.93
C GLU A 6 -18.54 14.33 13.15
N THR A 7 -18.14 14.42 14.42
CA THR A 7 -16.89 15.03 14.85
C THR A 7 -16.03 14.01 15.58
N ILE A 8 -14.72 14.14 15.44
CA ILE A 8 -13.72 13.28 16.07
C ILE A 8 -12.67 14.14 16.80
N ASP A 9 -12.06 13.55 17.82
CA ASP A 9 -10.92 14.11 18.53
C ASP A 9 -9.64 13.45 18.02
N LEU A 10 -8.63 14.26 17.68
CA LEU A 10 -7.35 13.82 17.14
C LEU A 10 -6.31 13.78 18.25
N TYR A 11 -5.56 12.68 18.29
CA TYR A 11 -4.51 12.42 19.27
C TYR A 11 -3.17 12.19 18.57
N SER A 12 -2.08 12.48 19.28
CA SER A 12 -0.71 12.14 18.85
C SER A 12 -0.41 10.66 19.08
N ASP A 13 0.76 10.21 18.63
CA ASP A 13 1.24 8.84 18.81
C ASP A 13 1.66 8.51 20.26
N ASP A 14 1.81 9.52 21.12
CA ASP A 14 1.97 9.35 22.57
C ASP A 14 0.65 9.49 23.35
N GLY A 15 -0.50 9.55 22.66
CA GLY A 15 -1.83 9.56 23.27
C GLY A 15 -2.23 10.91 23.87
N LYS A 16 -1.62 12.02 23.44
CA LYS A 16 -2.02 13.37 23.85
C LYS A 16 -3.04 13.95 22.90
N LEU A 17 -4.05 14.65 23.44
CA LEU A 17 -5.04 15.35 22.64
C LEU A 17 -4.39 16.49 21.85
N LEU A 18 -4.52 16.45 20.53
CA LEU A 18 -4.04 17.50 19.63
C LEU A 18 -5.15 18.51 19.33
N LYS A 19 -6.35 18.01 19.01
CA LYS A 19 -7.49 18.85 18.65
C LYS A 19 -8.79 18.09 18.85
N SER A 20 -9.78 18.75 19.45
CA SER A 20 -11.12 18.20 19.63
C SER A 20 -12.11 18.77 18.62
N GLY A 21 -13.19 18.02 18.35
CA GLY A 21 -14.34 18.49 17.55
C GLY A 21 -14.03 18.68 16.06
N VAL A 22 -13.09 17.91 15.51
CA VAL A 22 -12.74 17.98 14.08
C VAL A 22 -13.83 17.27 13.27
N SER A 23 -14.39 17.94 12.26
CA SER A 23 -15.40 17.32 11.40
C SER A 23 -14.79 16.19 10.55
N LEU A 24 -15.53 15.08 10.41
CA LEU A 24 -15.05 13.85 9.77
C LEU A 24 -14.54 14.06 8.33
N ASP A 25 -15.14 14.98 7.59
CA ASP A 25 -14.75 15.30 6.21
C ASP A 25 -13.33 15.91 6.09
N ARG A 26 -12.78 16.47 7.18
CA ARG A 26 -11.46 17.12 7.19
C ARG A 26 -10.28 16.18 7.19
N ILE A 27 -10.50 14.91 7.54
CA ILE A 27 -9.48 13.87 7.40
C ILE A 27 -9.53 13.19 6.02
N SER A 28 -10.52 13.49 5.18
CA SER A 28 -10.63 12.85 3.87
C SER A 28 -9.35 13.07 3.03
N PRO A 29 -8.80 12.02 2.39
CA PRO A 29 -7.66 12.16 1.48
C PRO A 29 -7.87 13.16 0.35
N LEU A 30 -9.12 13.43 -0.01
CA LEU A 30 -9.50 14.38 -1.06
C LEU A 30 -9.49 15.85 -0.61
N VAL A 31 -9.49 16.10 0.71
CA VAL A 31 -9.62 17.45 1.29
C VAL A 31 -8.41 17.82 2.13
N ASN A 32 -7.78 16.84 2.79
CA ASN A 32 -6.68 17.08 3.70
C ASN A 32 -5.37 17.39 2.94
N PRO A 33 -4.79 18.59 3.09
CA PRO A 33 -3.60 18.97 2.33
C PRO A 33 -2.35 18.16 2.71
N ALA A 34 -2.25 17.68 3.95
CA ALA A 34 -1.14 16.83 4.36
C ALA A 34 -1.24 15.46 3.68
N THR A 35 -2.43 14.88 3.59
CA THR A 35 -2.66 13.64 2.84
C THR A 35 -2.38 13.83 1.36
N SER A 36 -2.85 14.92 0.74
CA SER A 36 -2.56 15.22 -0.66
C SER A 36 -1.05 15.31 -0.90
N LYS A 37 -0.30 15.95 0.01
CA LYS A 37 1.16 16.02 -0.06
C LYS A 37 1.83 14.65 0.07
N ILE A 38 1.35 13.79 0.97
CA ILE A 38 1.86 12.41 1.11
C ILE A 38 1.66 11.61 -0.19
N ILE A 39 0.46 11.69 -0.78
CA ILE A 39 0.14 11.00 -2.04
C ILE A 39 1.02 11.52 -3.18
N ASP A 40 1.12 12.84 -3.32
CA ASP A 40 1.96 13.49 -4.32
C ASP A 40 3.44 13.07 -4.21
N LEU A 41 4.01 13.15 -3.01
CA LEU A 41 5.38 12.71 -2.74
C LEU A 41 5.57 11.22 -3.04
N THR A 42 4.60 10.37 -2.67
CA THR A 42 4.67 8.93 -2.96
C THR A 42 4.75 8.66 -4.47
N LYS A 43 4.08 9.48 -5.29
CA LYS A 43 4.09 9.34 -6.76
C LYS A 43 5.37 9.88 -7.40
N ARG A 44 5.93 10.98 -6.88
CA ARG A 44 7.02 11.73 -7.54
C ARG A 44 8.41 11.54 -6.93
N THR A 45 8.53 10.78 -5.85
CA THR A 45 9.81 10.56 -5.16
C THR A 45 10.48 9.28 -5.63
N ILE A 46 11.68 9.40 -6.20
CA ILE A 46 12.46 8.30 -6.77
C ILE A 46 13.80 8.20 -6.07
N ASN A 47 14.22 6.99 -5.72
CA ASN A 47 15.53 6.72 -5.15
C ASN A 47 16.55 6.39 -6.24
N VAL A 48 17.71 7.01 -6.21
CA VAL A 48 18.85 6.75 -7.08
C VAL A 48 20.04 6.30 -6.24
N ASN A 49 20.55 5.10 -6.48
CA ASN A 49 21.72 4.56 -5.79
C ASN A 49 22.99 4.74 -6.64
N LEU A 50 23.59 5.94 -6.59
CA LEU A 50 24.83 6.26 -7.34
C LEU A 50 26.00 5.34 -6.95
N GLY A 51 26.14 5.03 -5.66
CA GLY A 51 27.18 4.11 -5.19
C GLY A 51 27.01 2.71 -5.77
N GLY A 52 25.77 2.21 -5.76
CA GLY A 52 25.42 0.94 -6.39
C GLY A 52 25.64 0.95 -7.91
N ILE A 53 25.37 2.08 -8.58
CA ILE A 53 25.56 2.20 -10.04
C ILE A 53 27.05 2.09 -10.37
N GLN A 54 27.91 2.77 -9.60
CA GLN A 54 29.36 2.64 -9.73
C GLN A 54 29.81 1.18 -9.58
N ASP A 55 29.38 0.50 -8.52
CA ASP A 55 29.76 -0.89 -8.25
C ASP A 55 29.24 -1.87 -9.31
N ALA A 56 28.02 -1.64 -9.80
CA ALA A 56 27.39 -2.43 -10.86
C ALA A 56 28.16 -2.31 -12.19
N LEU A 57 28.51 -1.08 -12.58
CA LEU A 57 29.30 -0.80 -13.78
C LEU A 57 30.70 -1.39 -13.68
N LYS A 58 31.39 -1.19 -12.56
CA LYS A 58 32.74 -1.72 -12.33
C LYS A 58 32.79 -3.24 -12.38
N SER A 59 31.75 -3.91 -11.91
CA SER A 59 31.69 -5.38 -11.83
C SER A 59 31.01 -6.06 -13.01
N GLY A 60 30.41 -5.28 -13.93
CA GLY A 60 29.58 -5.78 -15.04
C GLY A 60 28.28 -6.44 -14.57
N LYS A 61 27.84 -6.21 -13.33
CA LYS A 61 26.58 -6.73 -12.77
C LYS A 61 25.43 -5.83 -13.17
N LEU A 62 24.82 -6.12 -14.31
CA LEU A 62 23.84 -5.26 -14.97
C LEU A 62 22.51 -6.00 -15.11
N GLY A 63 21.41 -5.31 -14.82
CA GLY A 63 20.10 -5.94 -14.72
C GLY A 63 20.11 -7.06 -13.65
N GLN A 64 19.81 -8.29 -14.06
CA GLN A 64 19.75 -9.44 -13.15
C GLN A 64 20.98 -10.36 -13.24
N GLY A 65 21.98 -10.02 -14.06
CA GLY A 65 23.09 -10.91 -14.36
C GLY A 65 24.44 -10.21 -14.35
N LYS A 66 25.47 -10.94 -14.76
CA LYS A 66 26.81 -10.39 -14.99
C LYS A 66 27.19 -10.55 -16.46
N ILE A 67 27.55 -9.44 -17.10
CA ILE A 67 28.00 -9.41 -18.49
C ILE A 67 29.52 -9.18 -18.48
N LYS A 68 30.27 -10.25 -18.74
CA LYS A 68 31.74 -10.19 -18.80
C LYS A 68 32.18 -9.38 -20.02
N GLY A 69 33.21 -8.54 -19.86
CA GLY A 69 33.75 -7.68 -20.92
C GLY A 69 32.97 -6.38 -21.12
N ARG A 70 32.00 -6.08 -20.24
CA ARG A 70 31.23 -4.82 -20.21
C ARG A 70 31.44 -4.05 -18.91
N GLU A 71 32.53 -4.32 -18.22
CA GLU A 71 32.95 -3.58 -17.03
C GLU A 71 33.35 -2.15 -17.41
N LEU A 72 32.87 -1.17 -16.65
CA LEU A 72 33.20 0.25 -16.79
C LEU A 72 33.58 0.81 -15.42
N ASP A 73 34.84 1.21 -15.26
CA ASP A 73 35.34 1.82 -14.02
C ASP A 73 35.22 3.34 -14.13
N LEU A 74 34.13 3.89 -13.61
CA LEU A 74 33.84 5.32 -13.61
C LEU A 74 33.84 5.85 -12.17
N PRO A 75 34.58 6.94 -11.87
CA PRO A 75 34.61 7.53 -10.53
C PRO A 75 33.36 8.40 -10.28
N ILE A 76 32.18 7.79 -10.32
CA ILE A 76 30.86 8.43 -10.15
C ILE A 76 30.78 9.15 -8.80
N MET A 77 31.21 8.49 -7.72
CA MET A 77 31.14 9.04 -6.37
C MET A 77 32.07 10.24 -6.16
N GLU A 78 33.20 10.31 -6.88
CA GLU A 78 34.11 11.45 -6.86
C GLU A 78 33.53 12.66 -7.61
N ASN A 79 32.63 12.43 -8.57
CA ASN A 79 31.97 13.45 -9.38
C ASN A 79 30.48 13.60 -9.05
N LYS A 80 30.06 13.15 -7.86
CA LYS A 80 28.64 13.05 -7.50
C LYS A 80 27.91 14.39 -7.61
N ASP A 81 28.55 15.49 -7.19
CA ASP A 81 27.91 16.81 -7.14
C ASP A 81 27.60 17.33 -8.54
N ALA A 82 28.52 17.11 -9.50
CA ALA A 82 28.32 17.46 -10.89
C ALA A 82 27.20 16.62 -11.54
N ILE A 83 27.16 15.32 -11.23
CA ILE A 83 26.11 14.42 -11.72
C ILE A 83 24.75 14.82 -11.16
N VAL A 84 24.67 15.09 -9.85
CA VAL A 84 23.43 15.50 -9.16
C VAL A 84 22.93 16.84 -9.71
N ALA A 85 23.82 17.81 -9.96
CA ALA A 85 23.47 19.07 -10.58
C ALA A 85 22.86 18.87 -11.97
N LYS A 86 23.50 18.06 -12.84
CA LYS A 86 22.97 17.72 -14.18
C LYS A 86 21.64 16.98 -14.11
N ILE A 87 21.48 16.05 -13.17
CA ILE A 87 20.22 15.35 -12.93
C ILE A 87 19.12 16.36 -12.60
N LYS A 88 19.39 17.29 -11.67
CA LYS A 88 18.43 18.33 -11.28
C LYS A 88 18.05 19.21 -12.47
N GLU A 89 19.04 19.67 -13.24
CA GLU A 89 18.84 20.53 -14.42
C GLU A 89 17.95 19.87 -15.48
N MET A 90 18.11 18.56 -15.72
CA MET A 90 17.29 17.83 -16.69
C MET A 90 15.87 17.52 -16.18
N ILE A 91 15.71 17.34 -14.88
CA ILE A 91 14.42 16.96 -14.28
C ILE A 91 13.54 18.18 -14.04
N GLN A 92 14.11 19.32 -13.62
CA GLN A 92 13.33 20.54 -13.45
C GLN A 92 12.66 20.93 -14.78
N VAL A 93 11.48 21.54 -14.68
CA VAL A 93 10.73 22.07 -15.81
C VAL A 93 10.97 23.57 -15.95
N GLU A 94 10.98 24.26 -14.81
CA GLU A 94 11.22 25.69 -14.71
C GLU A 94 12.27 25.93 -13.62
N GLU A 95 13.09 26.96 -13.79
CA GLU A 95 14.06 27.34 -12.77
C GLU A 95 13.32 27.73 -11.48
N GLY A 96 13.69 27.10 -10.37
CA GLY A 96 13.07 27.34 -9.07
C GLY A 96 11.73 26.62 -8.83
N ASP A 97 11.42 25.60 -9.63
CA ASP A 97 10.25 24.73 -9.37
C ASP A 97 10.43 23.85 -8.11
N ASP A 98 9.47 22.94 -7.87
CA ASP A 98 9.44 22.05 -6.71
C ASP A 98 10.33 20.80 -6.85
N THR A 99 11.34 20.85 -7.73
CA THR A 99 12.38 19.81 -7.85
C THR A 99 13.36 19.87 -6.68
N GLU A 100 13.48 18.77 -5.94
CA GLU A 100 14.39 18.63 -4.82
C GLU A 100 15.20 17.34 -4.94
N ILE A 101 16.50 17.39 -4.63
CA ILE A 101 17.34 16.20 -4.50
C ILE A 101 17.94 16.21 -3.10
N LEU A 102 17.60 15.18 -2.32
CA LEU A 102 18.10 14.99 -0.96
C LEU A 102 19.15 13.89 -0.95
N GLU A 103 20.31 14.21 -0.38
CA GLU A 103 21.43 13.27 -0.31
C GLU A 103 21.45 12.49 1.00
N PHE A 104 21.72 11.18 0.89
CA PHE A 104 21.88 10.28 2.03
C PHE A 104 23.18 9.47 1.91
N ASN A 105 23.70 9.02 3.05
CA ASN A 105 24.92 8.22 3.13
C ASN A 105 26.12 8.83 2.37
N GLY A 106 26.31 10.14 2.50
CA GLY A 106 27.37 10.88 1.80
C GLY A 106 27.15 11.00 0.28
N GLY A 107 25.89 11.03 -0.16
CA GLY A 107 25.49 11.15 -1.56
C GLY A 107 25.49 9.83 -2.35
N LYS A 108 25.69 8.69 -1.67
CA LYS A 108 25.56 7.36 -2.29
C LYS A 108 24.12 7.08 -2.71
N LEU A 109 23.17 7.54 -1.90
CA LEU A 109 21.74 7.42 -2.14
C LEU A 109 21.18 8.82 -2.31
N GLN A 110 20.38 9.01 -3.35
CA GLN A 110 19.75 10.28 -3.67
C GLN A 110 18.25 10.07 -3.73
N LEU A 111 17.51 10.90 -3.01
CA LEU A 111 16.07 10.94 -3.07
C LEU A 111 15.67 12.12 -3.96
N VAL A 112 15.21 11.81 -5.16
CA VAL A 112 14.86 12.77 -6.18
C VAL A 112 13.36 12.98 -6.17
N GLN A 113 12.92 14.17 -5.76
CA GLN A 113 11.55 14.61 -5.90
C GLN A 113 11.39 15.29 -7.27
N VAL A 114 10.71 14.61 -8.17
CA VAL A 114 10.37 15.11 -9.51
C VAL A 114 9.34 16.24 -9.37
N PRO A 115 9.39 17.32 -10.16
CA PRO A 115 8.47 18.44 -10.02
C PRO A 115 7.03 18.03 -10.33
N ALA A 116 6.07 18.50 -9.54
CA ALA A 116 4.66 18.12 -9.66
C ALA A 116 4.11 18.36 -11.07
N LYS A 117 4.60 19.40 -11.76
CA LYS A 117 4.20 19.75 -13.14
C LYS A 117 4.37 18.61 -14.14
N ARG A 118 5.36 17.72 -13.95
CA ARG A 118 5.53 16.53 -14.80
C ARG A 118 4.41 15.51 -14.59
N LEU A 119 3.98 15.32 -13.34
CA LEU A 119 2.91 14.37 -13.02
C LEU A 119 1.52 14.91 -13.36
N ILE A 120 1.30 16.21 -13.22
CA ILE A 120 0.04 16.86 -13.61
C ILE A 120 -0.24 16.68 -15.11
N ASN A 121 0.81 16.71 -15.94
CA ASN A 121 0.71 16.55 -17.38
C ASN A 121 0.97 15.12 -17.87
N ALA A 122 1.10 14.15 -16.95
CA ALA A 122 1.29 12.74 -17.29
C ALA A 122 0.00 11.95 -17.08
N ALA A 123 -0.16 10.87 -17.84
CA ALA A 123 -1.27 9.94 -17.64
C ALA A 123 -1.14 9.16 -16.32
N THR A 124 0.10 8.83 -15.91
CA THR A 124 0.40 8.01 -14.73
C THR A 124 1.68 8.49 -14.02
N TYR A 125 1.96 7.92 -12.85
CA TYR A 125 3.12 8.24 -12.01
C TYR A 125 4.46 7.74 -12.57
N ASP A 126 4.48 6.90 -13.60
CA ASP A 126 5.72 6.37 -14.21
C ASP A 126 6.58 7.44 -14.86
N ALA A 127 5.97 8.58 -15.20
CA ALA A 127 6.70 9.76 -15.66
C ALA A 127 7.80 10.18 -14.67
N ALA A 128 7.62 9.93 -13.37
CA ALA A 128 8.62 10.21 -12.36
C ALA A 128 9.85 9.30 -12.53
N ILE A 129 9.68 7.98 -12.43
CA ILE A 129 10.81 7.03 -12.49
C ILE A 129 11.51 7.07 -13.85
N THR A 130 10.76 7.21 -14.94
CA THR A 130 11.35 7.27 -16.30
C THR A 130 12.13 8.55 -16.55
N ALA A 131 11.68 9.69 -16.03
CA ALA A 131 12.44 10.94 -16.10
C ALA A 131 13.74 10.85 -15.30
N VAL A 132 13.68 10.37 -14.04
CA VAL A 132 14.87 10.24 -13.19
C VAL A 132 15.87 9.24 -13.76
N ALA A 133 15.40 8.09 -14.26
CA ALA A 133 16.26 7.06 -14.81
C ALA A 133 16.93 7.54 -16.11
N SER A 134 16.22 8.26 -16.98
CA SER A 134 16.81 8.91 -18.16
C SER A 134 17.84 9.96 -17.78
N ALA A 135 17.51 10.88 -16.88
CA ALA A 135 18.39 11.96 -16.44
C ALA A 135 19.66 11.40 -15.79
N THR A 136 19.53 10.39 -14.92
CA THR A 136 20.68 9.71 -14.30
C THR A 136 21.58 9.06 -15.34
N THR A 137 20.98 8.36 -16.32
CA THR A 137 21.73 7.71 -17.39
C THR A 137 22.52 8.75 -18.20
N TYR A 138 21.85 9.82 -18.63
CA TYR A 138 22.45 10.85 -19.45
C TYR A 138 23.51 11.64 -18.69
N ALA A 139 23.27 11.98 -17.43
CA ALA A 139 24.22 12.71 -16.60
C ALA A 139 25.54 11.96 -16.44
N ILE A 140 25.50 10.63 -16.26
CA ILE A 140 26.70 9.80 -16.18
C ILE A 140 27.41 9.71 -17.54
N VAL A 141 26.65 9.47 -18.62
CA VAL A 141 27.21 9.38 -19.97
C VAL A 141 27.93 10.69 -20.35
N ASP A 142 27.29 11.82 -20.11
CA ASP A 142 27.83 13.15 -20.44
C ASP A 142 29.00 13.53 -19.52
N GLN A 143 28.92 13.28 -18.20
CA GLN A 143 29.98 13.61 -17.26
C GLN A 143 31.31 12.90 -17.57
N PHE A 144 31.24 11.66 -18.07
CA PHE A 144 32.43 10.85 -18.36
C PHE A 144 32.69 10.65 -19.85
N ASN A 145 31.93 11.33 -20.72
CA ASN A 145 32.01 11.19 -22.17
C ASN A 145 32.01 9.71 -22.62
N VAL A 146 31.07 8.93 -22.07
CA VAL A 146 30.94 7.49 -22.39
C VAL A 146 30.54 7.36 -23.85
N ASP A 147 31.28 6.55 -24.60
CA ASP A 147 31.04 6.36 -26.02
C ASP A 147 29.71 5.64 -26.31
N ALA A 148 29.24 5.76 -27.55
CA ALA A 148 27.96 5.21 -27.99
C ALA A 148 27.86 3.67 -27.83
N PHE A 149 28.98 2.94 -27.84
CA PHE A 149 28.99 1.47 -27.70
C PHE A 149 28.89 1.03 -26.23
N ASN A 150 29.22 1.91 -25.29
CA ASN A 150 29.23 1.66 -23.85
C ASN A 150 28.09 2.36 -23.10
N ALA A 151 27.43 3.36 -23.70
CA ALA A 151 26.28 4.04 -23.11
C ALA A 151 25.14 3.07 -22.71
N SER A 152 24.95 1.98 -23.47
CA SER A 152 23.96 0.93 -23.14
C SER A 152 24.24 0.24 -21.80
N THR A 153 25.50 0.18 -21.38
CA THR A 153 25.93 -0.40 -20.10
C THR A 153 25.48 0.48 -18.93
N VAL A 154 25.61 1.80 -19.06
CA VAL A 154 25.09 2.80 -18.09
C VAL A 154 23.58 2.71 -17.99
N LYS A 155 22.90 2.60 -19.14
CA LYS A 155 21.45 2.39 -19.21
C LYS A 155 21.02 1.12 -18.46
N ALA A 156 21.75 0.02 -18.62
CA ALA A 156 21.43 -1.24 -17.94
C ALA A 156 21.61 -1.17 -16.41
N ALA A 157 22.54 -0.35 -15.90
CA ALA A 157 22.66 -0.09 -14.46
C ALA A 157 21.51 0.78 -13.93
N CYS A 158 21.11 1.81 -14.68
CA CYS A 158 20.09 2.77 -14.25
C CYS A 158 18.65 2.28 -14.44
N TRP A 159 18.40 1.34 -15.34
CA TRP A 159 17.05 0.85 -15.66
C TRP A 159 16.86 -0.65 -15.47
N GLY A 160 17.94 -1.38 -15.18
CA GLY A 160 17.90 -2.84 -15.11
C GLY A 160 17.63 -3.49 -16.47
N GLY A 161 16.81 -4.55 -16.46
CA GLY A 161 16.45 -5.33 -17.65
C GLY A 161 15.42 -4.70 -18.59
N TYR A 162 14.86 -3.53 -18.26
CA TYR A 162 13.84 -2.88 -19.08
C TYR A 162 14.41 -2.37 -20.43
N PRO A 163 13.74 -2.62 -21.59
CA PRO A 163 12.37 -3.11 -21.75
C PRO A 163 12.22 -4.62 -22.02
N HIS A 164 13.30 -5.42 -21.88
CA HIS A 164 13.17 -6.87 -22.03
C HIS A 164 12.29 -7.46 -20.91
N THR A 165 12.46 -6.98 -19.68
CA THR A 165 11.50 -7.17 -18.59
C THR A 165 10.44 -6.07 -18.63
N GLN A 166 9.19 -6.41 -18.26
CA GLN A 166 8.11 -5.41 -18.15
C GLN A 166 8.40 -4.37 -17.06
N ASP A 167 9.05 -4.79 -15.98
CA ASP A 167 9.49 -3.97 -14.87
C ASP A 167 10.99 -3.61 -14.97
N MET A 168 11.42 -2.70 -14.11
CA MET A 168 12.82 -2.24 -14.03
C MET A 168 13.66 -3.17 -13.13
N LYS A 169 13.56 -4.49 -13.36
CA LYS A 169 14.26 -5.51 -12.57
C LYS A 169 15.78 -5.33 -12.61
N GLY A 170 16.39 -5.24 -11.43
CA GLY A 170 17.84 -5.00 -11.30
C GLY A 170 18.25 -3.53 -11.49
N SER A 171 17.28 -2.61 -11.57
CA SER A 171 17.53 -1.17 -11.60
C SER A 171 18.03 -0.67 -10.26
N LEU A 172 18.95 0.29 -10.32
CA LEU A 172 19.43 1.06 -9.17
C LEU A 172 18.76 2.44 -9.05
N VAL A 173 17.82 2.72 -9.96
CA VAL A 173 16.82 3.78 -9.85
C VAL A 173 15.48 3.11 -9.54
N THR A 174 14.93 3.36 -8.36
CA THR A 174 13.79 2.62 -7.79
C THR A 174 12.70 3.56 -7.27
N SER A 175 11.45 3.18 -7.47
CA SER A 175 10.27 3.87 -6.90
C SER A 175 9.64 3.05 -5.77
N ILE A 176 8.90 3.71 -4.89
CA ILE A 176 8.04 3.05 -3.89
C ILE A 176 6.83 2.41 -4.57
N LEU A 177 6.32 3.05 -5.63
CA LEU A 177 5.22 2.53 -6.43
C LEU A 177 5.75 1.54 -7.47
N ASN A 178 5.03 0.42 -7.60
CA ASN A 178 5.29 -0.55 -8.66
C ASN A 178 4.69 -0.07 -10.00
N ILE A 179 5.15 -0.66 -11.10
CA ILE A 179 4.63 -0.34 -12.44
C ILE A 179 3.12 -0.60 -12.55
N PRO A 180 2.36 0.20 -13.32
CA PRO A 180 0.91 0.05 -13.43
C PRO A 180 0.45 -1.31 -13.94
N GLN A 181 1.27 -1.99 -14.75
CA GLN A 181 0.98 -3.33 -15.29
C GLN A 181 0.87 -4.38 -14.18
N ASN A 182 1.48 -4.14 -13.02
CA ASN A 182 1.41 -5.00 -11.84
C ASN A 182 0.25 -4.62 -10.90
N ASN A 183 -0.63 -3.69 -11.29
CA ASN A 183 -1.83 -3.40 -10.51
C ASN A 183 -2.87 -4.51 -10.73
N GLU A 184 -3.36 -5.08 -9.62
CA GLU A 184 -4.41 -6.11 -9.62
C GLU A 184 -5.74 -5.62 -10.21
N GLY A 185 -5.96 -4.30 -10.20
CA GLY A 185 -7.15 -3.66 -10.76
C GLY A 185 -6.94 -2.17 -11.00
N LEU A 186 -7.98 -1.53 -11.54
CA LEU A 186 -7.97 -0.07 -11.75
C LEU A 186 -7.98 0.65 -10.38
N GLY A 187 -7.14 1.66 -10.22
CA GLY A 187 -7.01 2.44 -8.98
C GLY A 187 -6.18 1.77 -7.87
N TYR A 188 -5.41 0.72 -8.17
CA TYR A 188 -4.68 -0.06 -7.16
C TYR A 188 -3.27 0.45 -6.83
N ALA A 189 -2.81 1.52 -7.48
CA ALA A 189 -1.41 1.96 -7.42
C ALA A 189 -0.91 2.25 -5.99
N LEU A 190 -1.69 2.99 -5.20
CA LEU A 190 -1.36 3.34 -3.81
C LEU A 190 -1.44 2.16 -2.83
N ARG A 191 -1.98 1.02 -3.29
CA ARG A 191 -2.12 -0.22 -2.49
C ARG A 191 -1.02 -1.23 -2.79
N ASN A 192 -0.35 -1.08 -3.93
CA ASN A 192 0.77 -1.94 -4.33
C ASN A 192 2.10 -1.47 -3.71
N ILE A 193 2.05 -1.12 -2.42
CA ILE A 193 3.21 -0.67 -1.65
C ILE A 193 3.53 -1.74 -0.60
N PRO A 194 4.69 -2.40 -0.67
CA PRO A 194 5.09 -3.40 0.31
C PRO A 194 5.05 -2.86 1.74
N VAL A 195 4.50 -3.66 2.67
CA VAL A 195 4.41 -3.31 4.11
C VAL A 195 5.79 -2.96 4.69
N ASN A 196 6.84 -3.66 4.24
CA ASN A 196 8.21 -3.37 4.66
C ASN A 196 8.65 -1.94 4.32
N HIS A 197 8.20 -1.36 3.20
CA HIS A 197 8.51 0.02 2.86
C HIS A 197 7.84 0.99 3.81
N VAL A 198 6.57 0.76 4.16
CA VAL A 198 5.86 1.57 5.17
C VAL A 198 6.58 1.52 6.50
N VAL A 199 6.93 0.33 6.98
CA VAL A 199 7.63 0.12 8.25
C VAL A 199 9.01 0.80 8.26
N MET A 200 9.73 0.79 7.15
CA MET A 200 11.01 1.48 7.03
C MET A 200 10.85 3.01 6.99
N MET A 201 9.86 3.54 6.25
CA MET A 201 9.59 4.98 6.17
C MET A 201 9.19 5.58 7.52
N THR A 202 8.53 4.81 8.38
CA THR A 202 8.09 5.27 9.71
C THR A 202 9.06 4.89 10.83
N ASN A 203 10.27 4.44 10.48
CA ASN A 203 11.29 4.01 11.44
C ASN A 203 10.75 3.00 12.48
N ARG A 204 9.88 2.09 12.04
CA ARG A 204 9.22 1.06 12.87
C ARG A 204 8.35 1.62 14.01
N ASN A 205 7.95 2.88 13.97
CA ASN A 205 6.93 3.40 14.88
C ASN A 205 5.56 2.80 14.49
N ALA A 206 4.92 2.12 15.44
CA ALA A 206 3.70 1.36 15.20
C ALA A 206 2.51 2.23 14.77
N LEU A 207 2.25 3.33 15.48
CA LEU A 207 1.12 4.21 15.18
C LEU A 207 1.36 5.01 13.90
N GLN A 208 2.59 5.49 13.67
CA GLN A 208 2.93 6.17 12.41
C GLN A 208 2.86 5.21 11.22
N GLY A 209 3.31 3.95 11.38
CA GLY A 209 3.19 2.90 10.37
C GLY A 209 1.73 2.59 10.02
N ALA A 210 0.88 2.44 11.04
CA ALA A 210 -0.55 2.26 10.86
C ALA A 210 -1.20 3.47 10.19
N ALA A 211 -0.83 4.70 10.58
CA ALA A 211 -1.33 5.93 9.99
C ALA A 211 -0.94 6.06 8.51
N LEU A 212 0.33 5.84 8.17
CA LEU A 212 0.80 5.92 6.79
C LEU A 212 0.15 4.84 5.91
N SER A 213 0.12 3.59 6.37
CA SER A 213 -0.55 2.49 5.65
C SER A 213 -2.03 2.77 5.45
N SER A 214 -2.74 3.18 6.51
CA SER A 214 -4.18 3.47 6.43
C SER A 214 -4.47 4.66 5.53
N THR A 215 -3.58 5.66 5.49
CA THR A 215 -3.71 6.83 4.61
C THR A 215 -3.61 6.42 3.13
N LEU A 216 -2.61 5.62 2.79
CA LEU A 216 -2.39 5.14 1.41
C LEU A 216 -3.48 4.16 0.97
N GLU A 217 -3.88 3.23 1.85
CA GLU A 217 -5.00 2.30 1.58
C GLU A 217 -6.31 3.07 1.40
N THR A 218 -6.61 4.03 2.27
CA THR A 218 -7.85 4.83 2.17
C THR A 218 -7.84 5.66 0.88
N ALA A 219 -6.73 6.30 0.54
CA ALA A 219 -6.58 7.02 -0.71
C ALA A 219 -6.79 6.11 -1.93
N GLY A 220 -6.24 4.88 -1.89
CA GLY A 220 -6.49 3.86 -2.92
C GLY A 220 -7.96 3.44 -3.01
N ILE A 221 -8.69 3.31 -1.89
CA ILE A 221 -10.13 3.02 -1.89
C ILE A 221 -10.93 4.15 -2.57
N PHE A 222 -10.53 5.41 -2.38
CA PHE A 222 -11.10 6.54 -3.13
C PHE A 222 -10.78 6.46 -4.62
N GLU A 223 -9.54 6.14 -4.99
CA GLU A 223 -9.10 5.97 -6.39
C GLU A 223 -9.83 4.83 -7.11
N MET A 224 -10.12 3.73 -6.40
CA MET A 224 -10.92 2.60 -6.90
C MET A 224 -12.42 2.93 -7.05
N GLY A 225 -12.90 4.07 -6.54
CA GLY A 225 -14.32 4.43 -6.50
C GLY A 225 -15.15 3.72 -5.43
N SER A 226 -14.52 2.92 -4.56
CA SER A 226 -15.18 2.17 -3.49
C SER A 226 -15.66 3.05 -2.33
N ALA A 227 -15.11 4.26 -2.19
CA ALA A 227 -15.52 5.27 -1.21
C ALA A 227 -16.44 6.34 -1.81
N ILE A 228 -17.30 5.98 -2.76
CA ILE A 228 -18.29 6.90 -3.37
C ILE A 228 -19.69 6.64 -2.80
N GLY A 229 -20.42 7.71 -2.50
CA GLY A 229 -21.83 7.64 -2.09
C GLY A 229 -22.01 7.11 -0.67
N PRO A 230 -22.85 6.08 -0.43
CA PRO A 230 -23.16 5.63 0.93
C PRO A 230 -21.97 4.99 1.66
N PHE A 231 -20.95 4.53 0.93
CA PHE A 231 -19.78 3.86 1.49
C PHE A 231 -18.72 4.83 2.03
N GLU A 232 -18.71 6.07 1.52
CA GLU A 232 -17.71 7.08 1.87
C GLU A 232 -17.65 7.35 3.39
N ARG A 233 -18.82 7.45 4.03
CA ARG A 233 -18.90 7.65 5.49
C ARG A 233 -18.25 6.49 6.25
N ALA A 234 -18.54 5.25 5.85
CA ALA A 234 -17.99 4.07 6.51
C ALA A 234 -16.47 4.01 6.35
N THR A 235 -15.96 4.31 5.16
CA THR A 235 -14.52 4.39 4.88
C THR A 235 -13.83 5.47 5.71
N LEU A 236 -14.40 6.68 5.79
CA LEU A 236 -13.81 7.77 6.59
C LEU A 236 -13.81 7.46 8.09
N LEU A 237 -14.88 6.85 8.62
CA LEU A 237 -14.91 6.42 10.02
C LEU A 237 -13.87 5.33 10.29
N ALA A 238 -13.75 4.34 9.40
CA ALA A 238 -12.72 3.31 9.52
C ALA A 238 -11.33 3.94 9.53
N TYR A 239 -11.05 4.86 8.60
CA TYR A 239 -9.77 5.58 8.55
C TYR A 239 -9.49 6.39 9.82
N ALA A 240 -10.49 7.12 10.33
CA ALA A 240 -10.38 7.90 11.56
C ALA A 240 -9.98 7.03 12.77
N TYR A 241 -10.76 5.97 13.03
CA TYR A 241 -10.59 5.17 14.25
C TYR A 241 -9.44 4.17 14.13
N GLN A 242 -9.26 3.53 12.97
CA GLN A 242 -8.21 2.52 12.77
C GLN A 242 -6.85 3.15 12.48
N GLY A 243 -6.81 4.16 11.61
CA GLY A 243 -5.57 4.73 11.09
C GLY A 243 -5.07 5.95 11.86
N LEU A 244 -5.98 6.81 12.30
CA LEU A 244 -5.64 8.11 12.91
C LEU A 244 -5.87 8.17 14.43
N ASN A 245 -6.15 7.03 15.07
CA ASN A 245 -6.39 6.94 16.52
C ASN A 245 -7.43 7.95 17.02
N ALA A 246 -8.54 8.12 16.28
CA ALA A 246 -9.61 9.02 16.68
C ALA A 246 -10.17 8.66 18.07
N ASN A 247 -10.43 9.70 18.87
CA ASN A 247 -10.92 9.60 20.25
C ASN A 247 -10.03 8.73 21.16
N ASN A 248 -8.73 8.65 20.83
CA ASN A 248 -7.71 7.83 21.50
C ASN A 248 -8.03 6.32 21.59
N MET A 249 -8.97 5.83 20.79
CA MET A 249 -9.53 4.49 20.95
C MET A 249 -8.48 3.39 20.85
N VAL A 250 -7.60 3.44 19.84
CA VAL A 250 -6.59 2.41 19.62
C VAL A 250 -5.57 2.44 20.76
N TYR A 251 -5.11 3.63 21.13
CA TYR A 251 -4.14 3.81 22.20
C TYR A 251 -4.70 3.34 23.56
N ASP A 252 -5.92 3.71 23.91
CA ASP A 252 -6.56 3.32 25.17
C ASP A 252 -6.77 1.81 25.27
N LEU A 253 -7.22 1.18 24.18
CA LEU A 253 -7.40 -0.27 24.13
C LEU A 253 -6.06 -1.01 24.30
N VAL A 254 -5.00 -0.54 23.64
CA VAL A 254 -3.65 -1.09 23.79
C VAL A 254 -3.12 -0.86 25.21
N LYS A 255 -3.35 0.31 25.80
CA LYS A 255 -2.93 0.60 27.17
C LYS A 255 -3.63 -0.28 28.20
N ALA A 256 -4.93 -0.50 28.06
CA ALA A 256 -5.71 -1.35 28.95
C ALA A 256 -5.34 -2.84 28.86
N ASN A 257 -4.95 -3.30 27.66
CA ASN A 257 -4.69 -4.71 27.39
C ASN A 257 -3.21 -5.08 27.21
N GLY A 258 -2.29 -4.11 27.20
CA GLY A 258 -0.92 -4.33 26.72
C GLY A 258 -0.02 -5.17 27.63
N GLN A 259 -0.34 -5.28 28.92
CA GLN A 259 0.49 -6.03 29.89
C GLN A 259 0.13 -7.51 29.96
N THR A 260 -1.16 -7.82 30.05
CA THR A 260 -1.66 -9.18 30.32
C THR A 260 -2.82 -9.58 29.40
N GLY A 261 -3.25 -8.67 28.53
CA GLY A 261 -4.40 -8.89 27.66
C GLY A 261 -4.11 -9.89 26.55
N THR A 262 -5.18 -10.42 26.00
CA THR A 262 -5.17 -11.26 24.80
C THR A 262 -6.07 -10.63 23.75
N VAL A 263 -6.09 -11.19 22.55
CA VAL A 263 -7.04 -10.76 21.51
C VAL A 263 -8.49 -10.81 22.02
N GLY A 264 -8.83 -11.82 22.84
CA GLY A 264 -10.17 -11.96 23.43
C GLY A 264 -10.52 -10.81 24.39
N THR A 265 -9.57 -10.36 25.21
CA THR A 265 -9.82 -9.25 26.15
C THR A 265 -9.93 -7.91 25.42
N VAL A 266 -9.16 -7.71 24.34
CA VAL A 266 -9.29 -6.52 23.48
C VAL A 266 -10.69 -6.46 22.85
N VAL A 267 -11.21 -7.59 22.35
CA VAL A 267 -12.57 -7.67 21.81
C VAL A 267 -13.60 -7.32 22.89
N GLN A 268 -13.44 -7.82 24.11
CA GLN A 268 -14.31 -7.47 25.23
C GLN A 268 -14.27 -5.97 25.54
N SER A 269 -13.08 -5.38 25.70
CA SER A 269 -12.92 -3.94 25.97
C SER A 269 -13.54 -3.07 24.87
N LEU A 270 -13.36 -3.45 23.60
CA LEU A 270 -13.97 -2.73 22.47
C LEU A 270 -15.51 -2.82 22.50
N VAL A 271 -16.05 -3.99 22.80
CA VAL A 271 -17.50 -4.22 22.88
C VAL A 271 -18.12 -3.46 24.06
N GLU A 272 -17.43 -3.39 25.19
CA GLU A 272 -17.85 -2.59 26.36
C GLU A 272 -17.86 -1.10 26.02
N ARG A 273 -16.76 -0.59 25.42
CA ARG A 273 -16.66 0.80 24.96
C ARG A 273 -17.76 1.16 23.96
N ALA A 274 -18.07 0.26 23.02
CA ALA A 274 -19.12 0.51 22.03
C ALA A 274 -20.55 0.55 22.64
N ILE A 275 -20.79 -0.11 23.79
CA ILE A 275 -22.05 0.06 24.55
C ILE A 275 -22.07 1.42 25.23
N GLU A 276 -20.98 1.77 25.90
CA GLU A 276 -20.82 3.02 26.65
C GLU A 276 -21.06 4.23 25.74
N ASP A 277 -20.43 4.21 24.56
CA ASP A 277 -20.56 5.21 23.51
C ASP A 277 -21.90 5.09 22.74
N LYS A 278 -22.75 4.11 23.07
CA LYS A 278 -24.07 3.84 22.46
C LYS A 278 -24.02 3.59 20.95
N VAL A 279 -22.88 3.14 20.44
CA VAL A 279 -22.73 2.68 19.05
C VAL A 279 -23.48 1.37 18.82
N ILE A 280 -23.53 0.51 19.83
CA ILE A 280 -24.31 -0.73 19.83
C ILE A 280 -25.26 -0.79 21.03
N THR A 281 -26.40 -1.42 20.83
CA THR A 281 -27.42 -1.64 21.85
C THR A 281 -27.80 -3.12 21.93
N PRO A 282 -28.29 -3.61 23.09
CA PRO A 282 -28.84 -4.96 23.19
C PRO A 282 -29.97 -5.18 22.18
N GLY A 283 -29.88 -6.26 21.41
CA GLY A 283 -30.88 -6.74 20.47
C GLY A 283 -31.81 -7.77 21.11
N LYS A 284 -32.43 -8.62 20.27
CA LYS A 284 -33.30 -9.70 20.75
C LYS A 284 -32.46 -10.75 21.51
N LYS A 285 -33.00 -11.29 22.60
CA LYS A 285 -32.40 -12.45 23.28
C LYS A 285 -32.61 -13.69 22.40
N ALA A 286 -31.58 -14.52 22.27
CA ALA A 286 -31.70 -15.81 21.61
C ALA A 286 -32.33 -16.84 22.55
N ASP A 287 -32.92 -17.91 22.00
CA ASP A 287 -33.61 -18.96 22.76
C ASP A 287 -32.66 -19.78 23.66
N THR A 288 -31.34 -19.68 23.45
CA THR A 288 -30.33 -20.13 24.41
C THR A 288 -30.10 -19.03 25.46
N SER A 289 -30.52 -19.31 26.69
CA SER A 289 -30.66 -18.39 27.82
C SER A 289 -29.39 -17.61 28.26
N SER A 290 -28.26 -17.80 27.60
CA SER A 290 -26.97 -17.15 27.93
C SER A 290 -26.44 -16.19 26.85
N SER A 291 -27.07 -16.06 25.68
CA SER A 291 -26.54 -15.22 24.58
C SER A 291 -27.44 -14.01 24.24
N THR A 292 -26.84 -12.81 24.26
CA THR A 292 -27.50 -11.54 23.91
C THR A 292 -27.05 -11.08 22.53
N THR A 293 -27.94 -11.06 21.54
CA THR A 293 -27.66 -10.44 20.24
C THR A 293 -27.55 -8.92 20.42
N ARG A 294 -26.74 -8.23 19.61
CA ARG A 294 -26.58 -6.77 19.65
C ARG A 294 -26.90 -6.14 18.30
N ARG A 295 -27.36 -4.88 18.30
CA ARG A 295 -27.76 -4.14 17.10
C ARG A 295 -27.17 -2.74 17.10
N THR A 296 -26.82 -2.24 15.93
CA THR A 296 -26.47 -0.84 15.70
C THR A 296 -27.74 -0.04 15.40
N PRO A 297 -27.86 1.22 15.86
CA PRO A 297 -28.95 2.10 15.46
C PRO A 297 -28.85 2.40 13.95
N CYS A 298 -29.84 2.01 13.15
CA CYS A 298 -29.90 2.42 11.74
C CYS A 298 -30.35 3.88 11.67
N SER A 299 -29.42 4.81 11.41
CA SER A 299 -29.76 6.19 11.04
C SER A 299 -30.09 6.24 9.54
N GLY A 300 -31.35 5.98 9.21
CA GLY A 300 -31.87 6.06 7.85
C GLY A 300 -32.73 4.86 7.49
N THR A 301 -33.97 5.13 7.08
CA THR A 301 -34.82 4.17 6.37
C THR A 301 -34.00 3.63 5.19
N PRO A 302 -33.79 2.31 5.06
CA PRO A 302 -33.35 1.78 3.79
C PRO A 302 -34.53 2.02 2.86
N THR A 303 -34.46 3.04 2.01
CA THR A 303 -35.24 3.05 0.79
C THR A 303 -34.83 1.77 0.09
N LEU A 304 -35.69 0.75 0.15
CA LEU A 304 -35.54 -0.48 -0.60
C LEU A 304 -35.34 -0.06 -2.05
N LEU A 305 -34.09 -0.01 -2.52
CA LEU A 305 -33.79 -0.21 -3.92
C LEU A 305 -34.33 -1.61 -4.18
N ARG A 306 -35.53 -1.67 -4.76
CA ARG A 306 -36.02 -2.90 -5.38
C ARG A 306 -34.91 -3.37 -6.31
N ASP A 307 -34.45 -4.59 -6.10
CA ASP A 307 -33.56 -5.28 -7.03
C ASP A 307 -34.14 -5.14 -8.45
N PRO A 308 -33.44 -4.53 -9.42
CA PRO A 308 -33.91 -4.48 -10.80
C PRO A 308 -33.88 -5.85 -11.49
N TRP A 309 -33.45 -6.90 -10.78
CA TRP A 309 -33.25 -8.25 -11.29
C TRP A 309 -33.96 -9.36 -10.50
N GLN A 310 -34.96 -9.03 -9.68
CA GLN A 310 -35.90 -10.05 -9.21
C GLN A 310 -37.02 -10.24 -10.24
N PRO A 311 -37.13 -11.40 -10.93
CA PRO A 311 -38.38 -11.73 -11.60
C PRO A 311 -39.48 -11.80 -10.54
N PRO A 312 -40.69 -11.29 -10.84
CA PRO A 312 -41.78 -11.22 -9.87
C PRO A 312 -42.06 -12.62 -9.32
N SER A 313 -42.11 -12.71 -7.99
CA SER A 313 -42.48 -13.93 -7.28
C SER A 313 -43.85 -14.41 -7.77
N SER A 314 -43.89 -15.66 -8.24
CA SER A 314 -45.12 -16.32 -8.68
C SER A 314 -46.11 -16.35 -7.52
N THR A 315 -47.16 -15.55 -7.64
CA THR A 315 -48.36 -15.67 -6.81
C THR A 315 -48.99 -17.01 -7.17
N VAL A 316 -49.00 -17.95 -6.23
CA VAL A 316 -49.74 -19.20 -6.36
C VAL A 316 -51.23 -18.84 -6.35
N VAL A 317 -51.86 -18.88 -7.51
CA VAL A 317 -53.32 -18.86 -7.63
C VAL A 317 -53.77 -20.33 -7.69
N PRO A 318 -54.67 -20.78 -6.80
CA PRO A 318 -55.18 -22.13 -6.84
C PRO A 318 -56.41 -22.15 -7.75
N ASP A 319 -56.26 -22.57 -9.01
CA ASP A 319 -57.38 -23.23 -9.67
C ASP A 319 -56.95 -24.11 -10.85
N GLY A 320 -57.67 -25.22 -11.00
CA GLY A 320 -57.41 -26.25 -11.97
C GLY A 320 -57.93 -25.94 -13.36
N SER A 321 -57.36 -26.70 -14.31
CA SER A 321 -57.78 -26.96 -15.69
C SER A 321 -57.01 -26.25 -16.81
N PRO A 322 -56.79 -26.94 -17.96
CA PRO A 322 -55.64 -26.69 -18.84
C PRO A 322 -56.03 -26.03 -20.17
N ARG A 323 -55.14 -25.24 -20.77
CA ARG A 323 -55.11 -24.98 -22.23
C ARG A 323 -53.78 -24.34 -22.63
N GLN A 324 -52.99 -25.10 -23.40
CA GLN A 324 -52.80 -24.98 -24.85
C GLN A 324 -51.74 -23.94 -25.24
N SER A 325 -50.64 -24.48 -25.76
CA SER A 325 -49.62 -23.74 -26.50
C SER A 325 -50.17 -23.28 -27.86
N PRO A 326 -49.53 -22.27 -28.46
CA PRO A 326 -49.23 -22.35 -29.87
C PRO A 326 -47.72 -22.31 -30.11
N ARG A 327 -47.26 -23.36 -30.79
CA ARG A 327 -46.00 -23.42 -31.52
C ARG A 327 -46.00 -22.41 -32.68
N ARG A 328 -44.82 -21.91 -33.03
CA ARG A 328 -44.24 -21.81 -34.39
C ARG A 328 -42.74 -21.52 -34.19
N SER A 329 -41.83 -22.48 -34.35
CA SER A 329 -41.22 -22.97 -35.62
C SER A 329 -40.58 -21.80 -36.40
N CYS A 330 -39.27 -21.74 -36.61
CA CYS A 330 -38.41 -22.62 -37.41
C CYS A 330 -36.94 -22.22 -37.08
N THR A 331 -35.86 -22.99 -37.22
CA THR A 331 -35.49 -24.32 -37.74
C THR A 331 -34.01 -24.45 -37.34
N SER A 332 -33.62 -25.47 -36.56
CA SER A 332 -32.73 -26.59 -36.97
C SER A 332 -31.40 -26.17 -37.61
N THR A 333 -30.24 -26.75 -37.26
CA THR A 333 -30.03 -28.20 -37.19
C THR A 333 -28.73 -28.58 -36.44
N THR A 334 -28.82 -29.65 -35.62
CA THR A 334 -27.83 -30.74 -35.35
C THR A 334 -26.50 -30.45 -34.67
N CYS A 335 -25.93 -31.25 -33.76
CA CYS A 335 -26.10 -32.68 -33.35
C CYS A 335 -25.74 -32.79 -31.85
N LEU A 336 -26.49 -33.54 -31.02
CA LEU A 336 -26.17 -34.90 -30.49
C LEU A 336 -24.68 -35.10 -30.11
N SER A 337 -24.31 -35.58 -28.91
CA SER A 337 -24.88 -36.74 -28.22
C SER A 337 -24.55 -36.81 -26.71
N THR A 338 -25.58 -37.14 -25.91
CA THR A 338 -25.67 -38.18 -24.84
C THR A 338 -24.44 -38.48 -23.95
N ARG A 339 -24.47 -38.16 -22.63
CA ARG A 339 -24.96 -38.96 -21.45
C ARG A 339 -24.09 -40.19 -21.09
N PRO A 340 -24.08 -40.75 -19.84
CA PRO A 340 -24.71 -40.33 -18.57
C PRO A 340 -23.84 -40.50 -17.26
N VAL A 341 -24.31 -39.85 -16.18
CA VAL A 341 -24.48 -40.33 -14.78
C VAL A 341 -23.34 -41.09 -14.07
N SER A 342 -22.85 -40.56 -12.92
CA SER A 342 -22.99 -41.27 -11.62
C SER A 342 -22.57 -40.43 -10.39
N ARG A 343 -23.31 -40.72 -9.32
CA ARG A 343 -23.31 -40.24 -7.92
C ARG A 343 -21.97 -40.15 -7.16
N ALA A 344 -21.97 -39.17 -6.24
CA ALA A 344 -21.55 -39.20 -4.82
C ALA A 344 -20.09 -39.55 -4.47
N ALA A 345 -19.41 -38.67 -3.72
CA ALA A 345 -19.35 -38.76 -2.26
C ALA A 345 -18.36 -37.73 -1.67
N THR A 346 -18.76 -37.22 -0.52
CA THR A 346 -18.00 -36.48 0.50
C THR A 346 -16.70 -37.19 0.89
N THR A 347 -15.55 -36.50 0.91
CA THR A 347 -14.50 -36.75 1.91
C THR A 347 -13.59 -35.53 2.08
N ALA A 348 -13.32 -35.21 3.35
CA ALA A 348 -12.39 -34.21 3.81
C ALA A 348 -10.95 -34.49 3.34
N VAL A 349 -10.18 -33.44 3.08
CA VAL A 349 -8.71 -33.54 3.03
C VAL A 349 -8.12 -32.62 4.08
N SER A 350 -7.54 -33.28 5.07
CA SER A 350 -6.73 -32.78 6.17
C SER A 350 -5.45 -32.10 5.68
N TRP A 351 -5.10 -31.01 6.35
CA TRP A 351 -3.78 -30.42 6.35
C TRP A 351 -2.74 -31.38 6.93
N VAL A 352 -1.63 -31.58 6.23
CA VAL A 352 -0.39 -32.15 6.77
C VAL A 352 0.74 -31.12 6.52
N PRO A 353 1.52 -30.76 7.55
CA PRO A 353 2.55 -29.73 7.45
C PRO A 353 3.86 -30.30 6.86
N LEU A 354 4.46 -29.57 5.91
CA LEU A 354 5.83 -29.84 5.49
C LEU A 354 6.82 -29.31 6.53
N SER A 355 7.41 -30.25 7.27
CA SER A 355 8.61 -30.06 8.07
C SER A 355 9.86 -29.99 7.20
N GLY A 356 10.73 -29.02 7.47
CA GLY A 356 12.17 -29.16 7.24
C GLY A 356 12.81 -28.10 6.35
N PHE A 357 13.29 -27.01 6.94
CA PHE A 357 14.59 -26.46 6.56
C PHE A 357 15.28 -25.87 7.79
N ARG A 358 16.51 -26.34 8.03
CA ARG A 358 17.32 -26.11 9.23
C ARG A 358 17.87 -24.68 9.24
N SER A 359 17.76 -24.03 10.40
CA SER A 359 18.47 -22.80 10.76
C SER A 359 19.91 -23.13 11.16
N SER A 360 20.89 -22.57 10.46
CA SER A 360 22.28 -22.47 10.93
C SER A 360 22.50 -21.07 11.51
N ALA A 361 22.27 -20.94 12.82
CA ALA A 361 22.66 -19.77 13.60
C ALA A 361 24.07 -20.00 14.16
N THR A 362 25.04 -19.23 13.67
CA THR A 362 26.39 -19.19 14.24
C THR A 362 26.36 -18.36 15.52
N ARG A 363 26.55 -19.02 16.66
CA ARG A 363 26.73 -18.43 17.99
C ARG A 363 28.08 -17.71 18.05
N SER A 364 28.07 -16.41 18.33
CA SER A 364 29.23 -15.71 18.91
C SER A 364 28.88 -15.33 20.35
N THR A 365 29.47 -16.08 21.27
CA THR A 365 29.54 -15.81 22.70
C THR A 365 30.48 -14.64 22.96
N VAL A 366 29.96 -13.55 23.57
CA VAL A 366 30.80 -12.55 24.24
C VAL A 366 30.73 -12.85 25.73
N ALA A 367 31.85 -13.35 26.25
CA ALA A 367 32.05 -13.60 27.67
C ALA A 367 32.33 -12.27 28.39
N ALA A 368 31.69 -12.11 29.54
CA ALA A 368 31.98 -11.06 30.50
C ALA A 368 33.38 -11.23 31.09
N ALA A 369 34.13 -10.13 31.21
CA ALA A 369 35.37 -10.05 31.97
C ALA A 369 35.16 -9.22 33.26
N PRO A 370 35.81 -9.59 34.37
CA PRO A 370 35.45 -9.12 35.71
C PRO A 370 36.14 -7.82 36.13
N VAL A 371 35.53 -7.19 37.12
CA VAL A 371 36.05 -6.07 37.92
C VAL A 371 37.22 -6.55 38.79
N SER A 372 38.36 -5.86 38.73
CA SER A 372 39.34 -5.87 39.82
C SER A 372 40.03 -4.51 39.96
N SER A 373 40.00 -4.03 41.20
CA SER A 373 40.67 -2.88 41.78
C SER A 373 42.19 -2.86 41.61
N THR A 374 42.76 -1.68 41.41
CA THR A 374 44.01 -1.27 42.09
C THR A 374 44.12 0.24 42.17
N ALA A 375 44.34 0.70 43.40
CA ALA A 375 44.74 2.05 43.74
C ALA A 375 46.19 2.30 43.30
N THR A 376 46.51 3.53 42.88
CA THR A 376 47.83 4.12 43.17
C THR A 376 47.71 5.64 43.27
N THR A 377 48.12 6.12 44.43
CA THR A 377 48.40 7.50 44.82
C THR A 377 49.66 8.04 44.14
N SER A 378 49.57 9.26 43.59
CA SER A 378 50.51 10.39 43.80
C SER A 378 50.05 11.59 42.99
#